data_AF-A0A662X7U3-F1
#
_entry.id   AF-A0A662X7U3-F1
#
_cell.length_a   1.000
_cell.length_b   1.000
_cell.length_c   1.000
_cell.angle_alpha   90.00
_cell.angle_beta   90.00
_cell.angle_gamma   90.00
#
_symmetry.space_group_name_H-M   'P 1'
#
loop_
_entity.id
_entity.type
_entity.pdbx_description
1 polymer ?
#
loop_
_entity_poly.entity_id
_entity_poly.type
_entity_poly.pdbx_seq_one_letter_code
_entity_poly.pdbx_strand_id
1 'polypeptide(L)'
;VGEHLNETESVYDSATKKHITKGLVVRGNFFINIDSAEDGMRSIRSKMESQFFRPLTVYRKPVPADVVDVNAKVPWLSVNEFPPNVGLTTVQELSKQCLMMRLSHLYAVDEHETMSKPATVDFAKLFAVKNSVVSELTELTLTGTKEMKSFESSAVAWKTTDAAGDWAPRSLPVKGTSVVLQAIEVRAFRVCFAKAAEEPVEPANARNADADVDMYADADGDEWGEDGEVLAAVVVELEEIMAME
;
A
#
# COMPACT_ATOMS: atom_id res chain seq x y z
N VAL A 1 -5.47 -20.16 33.08
CA VAL A 1 -4.99 -21.34 32.32
C VAL A 1 -4.62 -22.50 33.23
N GLY A 2 -4.06 -22.28 34.43
CA GLY A 2 -3.90 -23.35 35.43
C GLY A 2 -2.76 -24.33 35.14
N GLU A 3 -1.95 -24.03 34.13
CA GLU A 3 -0.74 -24.74 33.74
C GLU A 3 0.48 -23.81 33.87
N HIS A 4 1.67 -24.40 33.95
CA HIS A 4 2.92 -23.66 33.97
C HIS A 4 3.27 -23.17 32.56
N LEU A 5 3.92 -22.01 32.47
CA LEU A 5 4.51 -21.53 31.22
C LEU A 5 5.86 -22.24 31.00
N ASN A 6 5.81 -23.51 30.60
CA ASN A 6 6.97 -24.39 30.42
C ASN A 6 6.95 -25.03 29.02
N GLU A 7 6.88 -24.20 27.99
CA GLU A 7 6.83 -24.63 26.59
C GLU A 7 7.99 -25.57 26.24
N THR A 8 7.66 -26.69 25.59
CA THR A 8 8.64 -27.70 25.17
C THR A 8 8.49 -28.02 23.69
N GLU A 9 9.60 -28.34 23.03
CA GLU A 9 9.62 -28.91 21.68
C GLU A 9 10.07 -30.39 21.74
N SER A 10 9.43 -31.23 20.93
CA SER A 10 9.81 -32.64 20.78
C SER A 10 10.43 -32.87 19.42
N VAL A 11 11.70 -33.27 19.39
CA VAL A 11 12.48 -33.49 18.17
C VAL A 11 12.87 -34.96 18.07
N TYR A 12 12.82 -35.54 16.87
CA TYR A 12 13.33 -36.89 16.64
C TYR A 12 14.85 -36.86 16.50
N ASP A 13 15.55 -37.60 17.36
CA ASP A 13 16.99 -37.79 17.27
C ASP A 13 17.30 -39.03 16.43
N SER A 14 17.85 -38.81 15.24
CA SER A 14 18.22 -39.85 14.29
C SER A 14 19.36 -40.76 14.77
N ALA A 15 20.23 -40.29 15.68
CA ALA A 15 21.33 -41.08 16.21
C ALA A 15 20.86 -42.08 17.28
N THR A 16 19.98 -41.63 18.18
CA THR A 16 19.42 -42.49 19.24
C THR A 16 18.11 -43.17 18.84
N LYS A 17 17.56 -42.82 17.67
CA LYS A 17 16.26 -43.27 17.13
C LYS A 17 15.10 -43.04 18.11
N LYS A 18 15.14 -41.94 18.87
CA LYS A 18 14.15 -41.61 19.91
C LYS A 18 13.67 -40.17 19.78
N HIS A 19 12.44 -39.92 20.23
CA HIS A 19 11.99 -38.56 20.47
C HIS A 19 12.59 -38.01 21.76
N ILE A 20 13.16 -36.82 21.69
CA ILE A 20 13.70 -36.08 22.81
C ILE A 20 12.87 -34.81 22.96
N THR A 21 12.30 -34.62 24.15
CA THR A 21 11.60 -33.40 24.53
C THR A 21 12.56 -32.47 25.27
N LYS A 22 12.64 -31.22 24.83
CA LYS A 22 13.47 -30.17 25.43
C LYS A 22 12.67 -28.87 25.56
N GLY A 23 13.17 -27.93 26.36
CA GLY A 23 12.56 -26.60 26.46
C GLY A 23 12.57 -25.89 25.10
N LEU A 24 11.51 -25.13 24.82
CA LEU A 24 11.39 -24.34 23.60
C LEU A 24 12.57 -23.37 23.47
N VAL A 25 13.22 -23.34 22.30
CA VAL A 25 14.30 -22.40 22.01
C VAL A 25 13.80 -21.35 21.02
N VAL A 26 13.66 -20.12 21.48
CA VAL A 26 13.23 -19.00 20.64
C VAL A 26 14.45 -18.26 20.07
N ARG A 27 14.37 -17.88 18.80
CA ARG A 27 15.34 -17.00 18.14
C ARG A 27 14.66 -15.68 17.78
N GLY A 28 15.28 -14.57 18.13
CA GLY A 28 14.81 -13.24 17.81
C GLY A 28 15.94 -12.29 17.46
N ASN A 29 15.57 -11.09 17.00
CA ASN A 29 16.49 -9.98 16.77
C ASN A 29 16.07 -8.82 17.68
N PHE A 30 17.04 -8.06 18.18
CA PHE A 30 16.80 -6.81 18.87
C PHE A 30 17.64 -5.71 18.22
N PHE A 31 17.09 -4.50 18.17
CA PHE A 31 17.76 -3.33 17.61
C PHE A 31 17.95 -2.31 18.73
N ILE A 32 19.17 -1.81 18.89
CA ILE A 32 19.48 -0.71 19.81
C ILE A 32 19.89 0.47 18.94
N ASN A 33 19.22 1.60 19.15
CA ASN A 33 19.51 2.85 18.44
C ASN A 33 19.92 3.90 19.46
N ILE A 34 21.03 4.58 19.21
CA ILE A 34 21.57 5.64 20.07
C ILE A 34 21.69 6.89 19.21
N ASP A 35 21.03 7.96 19.63
CA ASP A 35 21.02 9.25 18.94
C ASP A 35 20.98 10.39 19.97
N SER A 36 20.99 11.64 19.50
CA SER A 36 20.80 12.80 20.38
C SER A 36 19.42 12.80 21.04
N ALA A 37 19.23 13.58 22.10
CA ALA A 37 17.93 13.72 22.74
C ALA A 37 16.85 14.30 21.79
N GLU A 38 17.28 15.14 20.84
CA GLU A 38 16.42 15.78 19.84
C GLU A 38 16.06 14.79 18.71
N ASP A 39 17.00 13.94 18.32
CA ASP A 39 16.89 13.08 17.14
C ASP A 39 16.53 11.61 17.44
N GLY A 40 16.58 11.21 18.71
CA GLY A 40 16.35 9.83 19.15
C GLY A 40 15.04 9.25 18.61
N MET A 41 13.95 10.00 18.75
CA MET A 41 12.65 9.54 18.27
C MET A 41 12.58 9.50 16.74
N ARG A 42 13.16 10.47 16.03
CA ARG A 42 13.28 10.42 14.56
C ARG A 42 13.98 9.16 14.09
N SER A 43 15.12 8.88 14.71
CA SER A 43 15.95 7.73 14.37
C SER A 43 15.20 6.41 14.57
N ILE A 44 14.41 6.29 15.65
CA ILE A 44 13.60 5.10 15.93
C ILE A 44 12.42 5.00 14.96
N ARG A 45 11.59 6.05 14.83
CA ARG A 45 10.36 6.04 14.02
C ARG A 45 10.65 5.78 12.54
N SER A 46 11.62 6.48 11.95
CA SER A 46 11.93 6.33 10.53
C SER A 46 12.56 4.98 10.17
N LYS A 47 13.20 4.30 11.13
CA LYS A 47 13.79 2.96 10.89
C LYS A 47 12.83 1.83 11.23
N MET A 48 11.84 2.07 12.09
CA MET A 48 10.96 1.05 12.65
C MET A 48 10.33 0.18 11.56
N GLU A 49 9.77 0.79 10.51
CA GLU A 49 9.13 0.02 9.44
C GLU A 49 10.13 -0.91 8.74
N SER A 50 11.26 -0.37 8.25
CA SER A 50 12.28 -1.17 7.55
C SER A 50 12.95 -2.26 8.41
N GLN A 51 13.03 -2.06 9.73
CA GLN A 51 13.71 -3.00 10.64
C GLN A 51 12.79 -4.15 11.08
N PHE A 52 11.52 -3.86 11.34
CA PHE A 52 10.57 -4.85 11.86
C PHE A 52 9.72 -5.47 10.76
N PHE A 53 9.43 -4.75 9.68
CA PHE A 53 8.74 -5.29 8.51
C PHE A 53 9.77 -5.69 7.46
N ARG A 54 10.13 -6.98 7.46
CA ARG A 54 10.98 -7.56 6.42
C ARG A 54 10.14 -7.67 5.14
N PRO A 55 10.54 -7.03 4.03
CA PRO A 55 9.79 -7.14 2.80
C PRO A 55 9.81 -8.59 2.31
N LEU A 56 8.69 -9.02 1.71
CA LEU A 56 8.62 -10.30 1.04
C LEU A 56 9.65 -10.30 -0.11
N THR A 57 10.61 -11.22 -0.05
CA THR A 57 11.62 -11.36 -1.10
C THR A 57 11.13 -12.39 -2.09
N VAL A 58 10.84 -11.95 -3.32
CA VAL A 58 10.44 -12.84 -4.42
C VAL A 58 11.66 -13.19 -5.25
N TYR A 59 11.88 -14.48 -5.45
CA TYR A 59 12.96 -14.99 -6.31
C TYR A 59 12.36 -15.41 -7.65
N ARG A 60 12.99 -15.02 -8.76
CA ARG A 60 12.65 -15.52 -10.09
C ARG A 60 13.74 -16.46 -10.59
N LYS A 61 13.37 -17.39 -11.48
CA LYS A 61 14.34 -18.24 -12.18
C LYS A 61 15.32 -17.35 -12.98
N PRO A 62 16.62 -17.68 -13.02
CA PRO A 62 17.59 -16.96 -13.84
C PRO A 62 17.14 -16.94 -15.29
N VAL A 63 17.14 -15.76 -15.93
CA VAL A 63 16.89 -15.64 -17.36
C VAL A 63 18.23 -15.62 -18.09
N PRO A 64 18.45 -16.49 -19.09
CA PRO A 64 19.66 -16.51 -19.90
C PRO A 64 19.96 -15.14 -20.54
N ALA A 65 21.23 -14.74 -20.56
CA ALA A 65 21.66 -13.40 -20.98
C ALA A 65 21.46 -13.12 -22.50
N ASP A 66 21.23 -14.16 -23.29
CA ASP A 66 20.91 -14.12 -24.72
C ASP A 66 19.44 -13.80 -25.01
N VAL A 67 18.56 -13.86 -24.00
CA VAL A 67 17.17 -13.38 -24.08
C VAL A 67 17.14 -11.89 -23.74
N VAL A 68 17.45 -11.06 -24.73
CA VAL A 68 17.44 -9.58 -24.61
C VAL A 68 16.03 -9.03 -24.41
N ASP A 69 15.01 -9.79 -24.81
CA ASP A 69 13.61 -9.41 -24.66
C ASP A 69 12.95 -10.16 -23.50
N VAL A 70 13.48 -9.95 -22.29
CA VAL A 70 12.60 -10.05 -21.13
C VAL A 70 11.78 -8.77 -21.16
N ASN A 71 10.65 -8.80 -21.88
CA ASN A 71 9.52 -7.93 -21.62
C ASN A 71 9.08 -8.19 -20.16
N ALA A 72 9.90 -7.73 -19.22
CA ALA A 72 9.59 -7.73 -17.81
C ALA A 72 8.33 -6.90 -17.74
N LYS A 73 7.19 -7.57 -17.48
CA LYS A 73 5.89 -6.91 -17.38
C LYS A 73 6.07 -5.74 -16.42
N VAL A 74 6.12 -4.53 -16.97
CA VAL A 74 6.28 -3.32 -16.17
C VAL A 74 5.08 -3.29 -15.23
N PRO A 75 5.29 -3.13 -13.91
CA PRO A 75 4.18 -3.04 -12.97
C PRO A 75 3.18 -2.02 -13.48
N TRP A 76 1.90 -2.42 -13.57
CA TRP A 76 0.84 -1.52 -14.04
C TRP A 76 0.69 -0.28 -13.14
N LEU A 77 1.13 -0.42 -11.88
CA LEU A 77 1.19 0.60 -10.84
C LEU A 77 2.64 0.80 -10.37
N SER A 78 3.13 2.02 -10.49
CA SER A 78 4.37 2.48 -9.85
C SER A 78 4.03 3.45 -8.71
N VAL A 79 4.75 3.36 -7.60
CA VAL A 79 4.53 4.16 -6.41
C VAL A 79 5.74 5.05 -6.19
N ASN A 80 5.52 6.36 -6.12
CA ASN A 80 6.54 7.35 -5.78
C ASN A 80 6.82 7.33 -4.27
N GLU A 81 7.86 8.04 -3.85
CA GLU A 81 8.23 8.11 -2.43
C GLU A 81 7.13 8.76 -1.58
N PHE A 82 6.85 8.14 -0.43
CA PHE A 82 5.98 8.72 0.58
C PHE A 82 6.70 9.88 1.30
N PRO A 83 5.96 10.85 1.88
CA PRO A 83 6.55 11.79 2.82
C PRO A 83 7.27 11.04 3.96
N PRO A 84 8.41 11.55 4.46
CA PRO A 84 9.27 10.82 5.41
C PRO A 84 8.63 10.57 6.79
N ASN A 85 7.53 11.26 7.10
CA ASN A 85 6.73 11.11 8.32
C ASN A 85 5.41 10.35 8.09
N VAL A 86 5.23 9.72 6.92
CA VAL A 86 4.07 8.89 6.58
C VAL A 86 4.51 7.45 6.31
N GLY A 87 3.87 6.51 6.98
CA GLY A 87 4.03 5.08 6.79
C GLY A 87 2.87 4.45 6.02
N LEU A 88 3.17 3.37 5.29
CA LEU A 88 2.18 2.55 4.60
C LEU A 88 1.89 1.31 5.44
N THR A 89 0.78 1.33 6.18
CA THR A 89 0.44 0.26 7.13
C THR A 89 -0.25 -0.93 6.47
N THR A 90 -1.05 -0.69 5.43
CA THR A 90 -1.74 -1.76 4.70
C THR A 90 -1.94 -1.37 3.25
N VAL A 91 -1.76 -2.34 2.36
CA VAL A 91 -2.29 -2.31 0.99
C VAL A 91 -3.04 -3.62 0.77
N GLN A 92 -4.24 -3.52 0.21
CA GLN A 92 -5.06 -4.66 -0.15
C GLN A 92 -5.74 -4.38 -1.48
N GLU A 93 -5.67 -5.33 -2.40
CA GLU A 93 -6.47 -5.28 -3.63
C GLU A 93 -7.95 -5.53 -3.29
N LEU A 94 -8.83 -4.60 -3.69
CA LEU A 94 -10.28 -4.79 -3.59
C LEU A 94 -10.86 -5.29 -4.93
N SER A 95 -10.31 -4.80 -6.03
CA SER A 95 -10.63 -5.21 -7.39
C SER A 95 -9.45 -4.86 -8.31
N LYS A 96 -9.51 -5.30 -9.57
CA LYS A 96 -8.49 -5.00 -10.60
C LYS A 96 -8.17 -3.51 -10.79
N GLN A 97 -9.07 -2.64 -10.35
CA GLN A 97 -8.97 -1.19 -10.52
C GLN A 97 -9.00 -0.42 -9.21
N CYS A 98 -9.14 -1.09 -8.05
CA CYS A 98 -9.28 -0.43 -6.76
C CYS A 98 -8.42 -1.08 -5.68
N LEU A 99 -7.70 -0.25 -4.94
CA LEU A 99 -6.91 -0.64 -3.78
C LEU A 99 -7.48 -0.03 -2.49
N MET A 100 -7.48 -0.80 -1.41
CA MET A 100 -7.61 -0.28 -0.07
C MET A 100 -6.22 -0.06 0.51
N MET A 101 -6.00 1.10 1.10
CA MET A 101 -4.74 1.40 1.76
C MET A 101 -4.93 2.14 3.06
N ARG A 102 -4.03 1.87 4.00
CA ARG A 102 -3.96 2.58 5.29
C ARG A 102 -2.64 3.33 5.39
N LEU A 103 -2.75 4.63 5.62
CA LEU A 103 -1.62 5.51 5.84
C LEU A 103 -1.59 5.90 7.32
N SER A 104 -0.39 5.92 7.90
CA SER A 104 -0.16 6.33 9.28
C SER A 104 0.82 7.48 9.33
N HIS A 105 0.54 8.49 10.16
CA HIS A 105 1.57 9.45 10.53
C HIS A 105 2.49 8.83 11.58
N LEU A 106 3.80 8.83 11.35
CA LEU A 106 4.75 8.08 12.16
C LEU A 106 5.06 8.73 13.52
N TYR A 107 4.79 10.02 13.66
CA TYR A 107 5.20 10.85 14.79
C TYR A 107 4.02 11.40 15.57
N ALA A 108 4.17 11.48 16.91
CA ALA A 108 3.29 12.20 17.82
C ALA A 108 3.55 13.69 17.82
N VAL A 109 2.59 14.43 18.39
CA VAL A 109 2.72 15.89 18.59
C VAL A 109 3.96 16.15 19.44
N ASP A 110 4.76 17.14 19.03
CA ASP A 110 6.00 17.56 19.70
C ASP A 110 7.07 16.46 19.88
N GLU A 111 6.98 15.34 19.16
CA GLU A 111 7.99 14.27 19.18
C GLU A 111 9.28 14.65 18.43
N HIS A 112 9.17 15.49 17.40
CA HIS A 112 10.30 16.06 16.66
C HIS A 112 9.89 17.35 15.94
N GLU A 113 10.76 18.37 15.92
CA GLU A 113 10.44 19.72 15.44
C GLU A 113 9.83 19.76 14.02
N THR A 114 10.39 18.97 13.10
CA THR A 114 9.93 18.92 11.70
C THR A 114 9.02 17.74 11.38
N MET A 115 9.35 16.53 11.86
CA MET A 115 8.64 15.30 11.50
C MET A 115 7.26 15.15 12.16
N SER A 116 7.02 15.84 13.28
CA SER A 116 5.69 15.86 13.93
C SER A 116 4.67 16.77 13.25
N LYS A 117 5.10 17.56 12.26
CA LYS A 117 4.20 18.47 11.52
C LYS A 117 3.28 17.68 10.58
N PRO A 118 2.07 18.19 10.29
CA PRO A 118 1.13 17.50 9.41
C PRO A 118 1.73 17.17 8.04
N ALA A 119 1.47 15.95 7.55
CA ALA A 119 1.98 15.47 6.27
C ALA A 119 0.88 15.50 5.22
N THR A 120 1.19 16.00 4.02
CA THR A 120 0.25 15.98 2.88
C THR A 120 0.63 14.86 1.92
N VAL A 121 -0.36 14.04 1.56
CA VAL A 121 -0.22 12.98 0.56
C VAL A 121 -1.18 13.26 -0.59
N ASP A 122 -0.66 13.30 -1.81
CA ASP A 122 -1.45 13.44 -3.04
C ASP A 122 -1.41 12.14 -3.82
N PHE A 123 -2.52 11.41 -3.83
CA PHE A 123 -2.60 10.08 -4.44
C PHE A 123 -2.40 10.11 -5.95
N ALA A 124 -2.76 11.20 -6.63
CA ALA A 124 -2.53 11.35 -8.06
C ALA A 124 -1.04 11.50 -8.41
N LYS A 125 -0.24 12.08 -7.48
CA LYS A 125 1.22 12.18 -7.62
C LYS A 125 1.93 10.96 -7.07
N LEU A 126 1.36 10.32 -6.06
CA LEU A 126 1.94 9.13 -5.44
C LEU A 126 1.89 7.94 -6.39
N PHE A 127 0.79 7.78 -7.12
CA PHE A 127 0.59 6.65 -8.04
C PHE A 127 0.80 7.06 -9.49
N ALA A 128 1.79 6.45 -10.13
CA ALA A 128 1.99 6.50 -11.57
C ALA A 128 1.44 5.22 -12.19
N VAL A 129 0.34 5.33 -12.93
CA VAL A 129 -0.34 4.18 -13.55
C VAL A 129 -0.23 4.27 -15.05
N LYS A 130 0.09 3.17 -15.72
CA LYS A 130 0.17 3.16 -17.18
C LYS A 130 -1.24 3.30 -17.77
N ASN A 131 -1.46 4.32 -18.61
CA ASN A 131 -2.72 4.58 -19.32
C ASN A 131 -3.96 4.77 -18.41
N SER A 132 -3.77 5.08 -17.13
CA SER A 132 -4.85 5.30 -16.16
C SER A 132 -4.48 6.40 -15.20
N VAL A 133 -5.48 6.96 -14.54
CA VAL A 133 -5.32 7.98 -13.48
C VAL A 133 -6.16 7.60 -12.27
N VAL A 134 -5.84 8.17 -11.11
CA VAL A 134 -6.70 8.07 -9.93
C VAL A 134 -8.04 8.71 -10.28
N SER A 135 -9.10 7.91 -10.32
CA SER A 135 -10.45 8.34 -10.65
C SER A 135 -11.28 8.67 -9.41
N GLU A 136 -11.10 7.89 -8.35
CA GLU A 136 -11.83 8.03 -7.10
C GLU A 136 -10.89 7.87 -5.91
N LEU A 137 -11.04 8.78 -4.94
CA LEU A 137 -10.43 8.68 -3.62
C LEU A 137 -11.53 8.80 -2.56
N THR A 138 -11.80 7.70 -1.88
CA THR A 138 -12.85 7.63 -0.87
C THR A 138 -12.26 7.23 0.48
N GLU A 139 -12.48 8.07 1.49
CA GLU A 139 -12.08 7.75 2.86
C GLU A 139 -13.03 6.73 3.48
N LEU A 140 -12.46 5.73 4.13
CA LEU A 140 -13.16 4.63 4.77
C LEU A 140 -12.98 4.67 6.28
N THR A 141 -13.81 3.92 7.00
CA THR A 141 -13.55 3.55 8.40
C THR A 141 -12.23 2.80 8.49
N LEU A 142 -11.58 2.79 9.66
CA LEU A 142 -10.28 2.12 9.83
C LEU A 142 -10.32 0.62 9.45
N THR A 143 -11.46 -0.03 9.67
CA THR A 143 -11.72 -1.42 9.24
C THR A 143 -11.78 -1.61 7.72
N GLY A 144 -11.96 -0.54 6.94
CA GLY A 144 -12.12 -0.57 5.49
C GLY A 144 -13.50 -1.00 5.01
N THR A 145 -14.50 -1.07 5.90
CA THR A 145 -15.81 -1.68 5.60
C THR A 145 -16.89 -0.69 5.18
N LYS A 146 -16.77 0.59 5.56
CA LYS A 146 -17.78 1.63 5.28
C LYS A 146 -17.08 2.96 4.95
N GLU A 147 -17.78 3.85 4.25
CA GLU A 147 -17.29 5.20 3.98
C GLU A 147 -17.32 6.06 5.25
N MET A 148 -16.28 6.87 5.44
CA MET A 148 -16.10 7.67 6.65
C MET A 148 -17.22 8.69 6.87
N LYS A 149 -17.74 9.29 5.79
CA LYS A 149 -18.88 10.23 5.83
C LYS A 149 -20.12 9.65 6.52
N SER A 150 -20.36 8.35 6.37
CA SER A 150 -21.48 7.67 7.04
C SER A 150 -21.29 7.60 8.55
N PHE A 151 -20.04 7.42 9.00
CA PHE A 151 -19.70 7.29 10.41
C PHE A 151 -19.74 8.63 11.15
N GLU A 152 -19.22 9.70 10.55
CA GLU A 152 -19.21 11.05 11.15
C GLU A 152 -20.60 11.51 11.57
N SER A 153 -21.62 11.19 10.77
CA SER A 153 -23.02 11.51 11.07
C SER A 153 -23.61 10.75 12.27
N SER A 154 -22.97 9.66 12.70
CA SER A 154 -23.43 8.77 13.77
C SER A 154 -22.62 8.87 15.07
N ALA A 155 -21.64 9.78 15.11
CA ALA A 155 -20.76 9.94 16.27
C ALA A 155 -21.54 10.44 17.51
N VAL A 156 -21.42 9.71 18.61
CA VAL A 156 -22.03 10.09 19.89
C VAL A 156 -21.19 11.17 20.56
N ALA A 157 -21.80 12.32 20.83
CA ALA A 157 -21.17 13.40 21.58
C ALA A 157 -21.20 13.09 23.09
N TRP A 158 -20.08 12.57 23.60
CA TRP A 158 -19.91 12.35 25.04
C TRP A 158 -19.60 13.67 25.76
N LYS A 159 -20.26 13.87 26.90
CA LYS A 159 -19.95 15.00 27.79
C LYS A 159 -18.79 14.59 28.70
N THR A 160 -17.65 15.25 28.55
CA THR A 160 -16.48 15.07 29.43
C THR A 160 -16.52 16.10 30.56
N THR A 161 -15.87 15.78 31.69
CA THR A 161 -15.69 16.70 32.83
C THR A 161 -14.76 17.86 32.50
N ASP A 162 -13.96 17.70 31.46
CA ASP A 162 -12.87 18.59 31.11
C ASP A 162 -13.36 19.52 30.01
N ALA A 163 -13.06 20.82 30.13
CA ALA A 163 -13.37 21.83 29.11
C ALA A 163 -12.51 21.67 27.82
N ALA A 164 -11.76 20.58 27.71
CA ALA A 164 -10.77 20.31 26.69
C ALA A 164 -11.41 19.78 25.38
N GLY A 165 -12.45 20.46 24.90
CA GLY A 165 -13.11 20.13 23.62
C GLY A 165 -12.32 20.54 22.37
N ASP A 166 -11.29 21.38 22.53
CA ASP A 166 -10.63 22.09 21.41
C ASP A 166 -9.16 21.71 21.18
N TRP A 167 -8.55 20.86 22.02
CA TRP A 167 -7.10 20.62 21.95
C TRP A 167 -6.68 19.51 20.98
N ALA A 168 -7.60 18.62 20.57
CA ALA A 168 -7.26 17.53 19.67
C ALA A 168 -7.27 18.04 18.21
N PRO A 169 -6.16 17.86 17.45
CA PRO A 169 -6.17 18.12 16.02
C PRO A 169 -7.25 17.25 15.38
N ARG A 170 -8.28 17.89 14.81
CA ARG A 170 -9.29 17.14 14.06
C ARG A 170 -8.72 16.74 12.70
N SER A 171 -9.08 15.53 12.28
CA SER A 171 -8.86 15.05 10.92
C SER A 171 -9.39 16.07 9.91
N LEU A 172 -8.56 16.40 8.92
CA LEU A 172 -8.98 17.29 7.84
C LEU A 172 -9.68 16.47 6.75
N PRO A 173 -10.77 17.00 6.15
CA PRO A 173 -11.45 16.31 5.06
C PRO A 173 -10.54 16.14 3.85
N VAL A 174 -10.75 15.06 3.09
CA VAL A 174 -10.07 14.82 1.82
C VAL A 174 -10.41 15.92 0.82
N LYS A 175 -9.41 16.44 0.10
CA LYS A 175 -9.55 17.50 -0.92
C LYS A 175 -9.07 16.97 -2.26
N GLY A 176 -10.01 16.63 -3.16
CA GLY A 176 -9.67 16.02 -4.44
C GLY A 176 -8.95 14.69 -4.24
N THR A 177 -7.72 14.59 -4.75
CA THR A 177 -6.83 13.43 -4.57
C THR A 177 -5.83 13.62 -3.43
N SER A 178 -5.96 14.66 -2.62
CA SER A 178 -5.01 14.99 -1.55
C SER A 178 -5.63 14.87 -0.17
N VAL A 179 -4.81 14.41 0.78
CA VAL A 179 -5.17 14.27 2.18
C VAL A 179 -4.05 14.79 3.08
N VAL A 180 -4.42 15.32 4.24
CA VAL A 180 -3.47 15.73 5.28
C VAL A 180 -3.61 14.78 6.46
N LEU A 181 -2.51 14.15 6.86
CA LEU A 181 -2.41 13.36 8.07
C LEU A 181 -1.84 14.21 9.20
N GLN A 182 -2.57 14.27 10.30
CA GLN A 182 -2.11 14.84 11.57
C GLN A 182 -1.21 13.86 12.32
N ALA A 183 -0.53 14.33 13.35
CA ALA A 183 0.32 13.50 14.19
C ALA A 183 -0.43 12.26 14.73
N ILE A 184 0.19 11.08 14.61
CA ILE A 184 -0.36 9.74 14.97
C ILE A 184 -1.66 9.36 14.25
N GLU A 185 -2.15 10.16 13.31
CA GLU A 185 -3.37 9.85 12.60
C GLU A 185 -3.18 8.62 11.70
N VAL A 186 -4.16 7.70 11.74
CA VAL A 186 -4.22 6.55 10.83
C VAL A 186 -5.52 6.64 10.05
N ARG A 187 -5.41 6.67 8.73
CA ARG A 187 -6.57 6.83 7.83
C ARG A 187 -6.58 5.74 6.78
N ALA A 188 -7.78 5.28 6.44
CA ALA A 188 -8.02 4.25 5.46
C ALA A 188 -8.68 4.85 4.21
N PHE A 189 -8.21 4.45 3.03
CA PHE A 189 -8.67 4.98 1.75
C PHE A 189 -8.95 3.85 0.78
N ARG A 190 -10.01 3.99 -0.01
CA ARG A 190 -10.21 3.29 -1.27
C ARG A 190 -9.73 4.20 -2.39
N VAL A 191 -8.77 3.74 -3.17
CA VAL A 191 -8.24 4.43 -4.34
C VAL A 191 -8.61 3.61 -5.57
N CYS A 192 -9.37 4.19 -6.49
CA CYS A 192 -9.72 3.54 -7.74
C CYS A 192 -9.06 4.26 -8.93
N PHE A 193 -8.80 3.49 -9.98
CA PHE A 193 -8.13 3.93 -11.20
C PHE A 193 -9.05 3.74 -12.40
N ALA A 194 -9.03 4.69 -13.32
CA ALA A 194 -9.75 4.59 -14.60
C ALA A 194 -8.90 5.14 -15.74
N LYS A 195 -9.23 4.76 -16.98
CA LYS A 195 -8.60 5.31 -18.18
C LYS A 195 -8.71 6.83 -18.14
N ALA A 196 -7.59 7.52 -18.41
CA ALA A 196 -7.62 8.98 -18.55
C ALA A 196 -8.64 9.35 -19.63
N ALA A 197 -9.55 10.28 -19.32
CA ALA A 197 -10.40 10.85 -20.36
C ALA A 197 -9.49 11.50 -21.39
N GLU A 198 -9.60 11.08 -22.65
CA GLU A 198 -9.01 11.83 -23.76
C GLU A 198 -9.61 13.24 -23.70
N GLU A 199 -8.75 14.26 -23.59
CA GLU A 199 -9.21 15.63 -23.72
C GLU A 199 -9.94 15.75 -25.07
N PRO A 200 -11.13 16.40 -25.13
CA PRO A 200 -11.81 16.60 -26.39
C PRO A 200 -10.88 17.44 -27.26
N VAL A 201 -10.31 16.82 -28.29
CA VAL A 201 -9.59 17.50 -29.34
C VAL A 201 -10.60 18.44 -29.99
N GLU A 202 -10.50 19.74 -29.70
CA GLU A 202 -11.27 20.74 -30.44
C GLU A 202 -10.96 20.56 -31.93
N PRO A 203 -11.97 20.45 -32.81
CA PRO A 203 -11.71 20.31 -34.23
C PRO A 203 -11.05 21.58 -34.74
N ALA A 204 -9.75 21.48 -35.04
CA ALA A 204 -9.01 22.52 -35.72
C ALA A 204 -9.73 22.87 -37.04
N ASN A 205 -10.01 24.16 -37.18
CA ASN A 205 -10.66 24.83 -38.30
C ASN A 205 -10.55 24.12 -39.65
N ALA A 206 -11.72 23.85 -40.25
CA ALA A 206 -11.85 23.55 -41.66
C ALA A 206 -11.28 24.69 -42.52
N ARG A 207 -10.19 24.41 -43.25
CA ARG A 207 -9.85 25.11 -44.48
C ARG A 207 -9.56 24.06 -45.55
N ASN A 208 -10.45 24.02 -46.54
CA ASN A 208 -10.31 23.27 -47.77
C ASN A 208 -9.03 23.65 -48.51
N ALA A 209 -8.28 22.65 -48.97
CA ALA A 209 -7.68 22.64 -50.30
C ALA A 209 -7.36 21.20 -50.69
N ASP A 210 -7.97 20.78 -51.79
CA ASP A 210 -7.76 19.52 -52.49
C ASP A 210 -6.30 19.30 -52.90
N ALA A 211 -5.81 18.05 -52.80
CA ALA A 211 -5.24 17.28 -53.93
C ALA A 211 -4.44 16.06 -53.43
N ASP A 212 -4.84 14.90 -53.96
CA ASP A 212 -4.08 13.73 -54.38
C ASP A 212 -3.39 12.77 -53.39
N VAL A 213 -4.07 11.61 -53.26
CA VAL A 213 -3.60 10.22 -53.49
C VAL A 213 -2.32 9.73 -52.79
N ASP A 214 -2.46 8.78 -51.86
CA ASP A 214 -1.95 7.42 -52.10
C ASP A 214 -2.53 6.36 -51.15
N MET A 215 -2.76 5.18 -51.75
CA MET A 215 -3.20 3.91 -51.16
C MET A 215 -2.22 3.42 -50.09
N TYR A 216 -2.72 2.91 -48.96
CA TYR A 216 -2.48 1.53 -48.51
C TYR A 216 -3.65 1.13 -47.59
N ALA A 217 -4.38 0.12 -48.04
CA ALA A 217 -5.36 -0.58 -47.21
C ALA A 217 -4.60 -1.62 -46.41
N ASP A 218 -4.66 -1.54 -45.08
CA ASP A 218 -4.49 -2.69 -44.22
C ASP A 218 -5.63 -2.66 -43.21
N ALA A 219 -6.50 -3.65 -43.39
CA ALA A 219 -7.51 -4.03 -42.43
C ALA A 219 -6.80 -4.85 -41.36
N ASP A 220 -6.92 -4.45 -40.10
CA ASP A 220 -6.95 -5.37 -38.97
C ASP A 220 -7.74 -4.68 -37.85
N GLY A 221 -8.91 -5.25 -37.56
CA GLY A 221 -9.70 -4.95 -36.39
C GLY A 221 -9.17 -5.81 -35.25
N ASP A 222 -8.45 -5.20 -34.33
CA ASP A 222 -8.00 -5.89 -33.13
C ASP A 222 -9.09 -5.86 -32.06
N GLU A 223 -9.81 -6.97 -32.06
CA GLU A 223 -10.70 -7.51 -31.06
C GLU A 223 -10.00 -7.60 -29.68
N TRP A 224 -10.71 -7.19 -28.62
CA TRP A 224 -10.19 -7.17 -27.26
C TRP A 224 -9.87 -8.59 -26.76
N GLY A 225 -8.59 -8.92 -26.65
CA GLY A 225 -8.11 -10.15 -26.02
C GLY A 225 -8.36 -10.18 -24.51
N GLU A 226 -9.00 -11.26 -24.06
CA GLU A 226 -9.35 -11.60 -22.68
C GLU A 226 -8.11 -11.93 -21.80
N ASP A 227 -7.34 -10.94 -21.35
CA ASP A 227 -6.20 -11.22 -20.44
C ASP A 227 -6.61 -11.17 -18.95
N GLY A 228 -7.66 -11.94 -18.63
CA GLY A 228 -8.27 -12.04 -17.32
C GLY A 228 -7.52 -12.88 -16.27
N GLU A 229 -6.46 -13.60 -16.65
CA GLU A 229 -5.95 -14.73 -15.85
C GLU A 229 -4.75 -14.42 -14.93
N VAL A 230 -4.11 -13.25 -15.03
CA VAL A 230 -2.74 -13.10 -14.46
C VAL A 230 -2.70 -12.89 -12.94
N LEU A 231 -3.73 -12.29 -12.33
CA LEU A 231 -3.81 -12.15 -10.86
C LEU A 231 -4.42 -13.38 -10.20
N ALA A 232 -5.33 -14.07 -10.89
CA ALA A 232 -5.82 -15.36 -10.44
C ALA A 232 -4.69 -16.40 -10.42
N ALA A 233 -3.80 -16.42 -11.41
CA ALA A 233 -2.69 -17.37 -11.46
C ALA A 233 -1.71 -17.23 -10.28
N VAL A 234 -1.40 -16.00 -9.83
CA VAL A 234 -0.48 -15.78 -8.70
C VAL A 234 -1.11 -16.15 -7.35
N VAL A 235 -2.43 -16.01 -7.21
CA VAL A 235 -3.15 -16.39 -5.97
C VAL A 235 -3.50 -17.88 -5.96
N VAL A 236 -3.80 -18.48 -7.12
CA VAL A 236 -4.08 -19.92 -7.24
C VAL A 236 -2.83 -20.76 -6.98
N GLU A 237 -1.63 -20.32 -7.42
CA GLU A 237 -0.37 -21.00 -7.05
C GLU A 237 -0.08 -20.93 -5.53
N LEU A 238 -0.62 -19.94 -4.80
CA LEU A 238 -0.47 -19.82 -3.35
C LEU A 238 -1.46 -20.73 -2.59
N GLU A 239 -2.66 -20.96 -3.10
CA GLU A 239 -3.61 -21.92 -2.50
C GLU A 239 -3.20 -23.38 -2.72
N GLU A 240 -2.63 -23.73 -3.89
CA GLU A 240 -2.11 -25.09 -4.13
C GLU A 240 -0.87 -25.43 -3.27
N ILE A 241 -0.04 -24.44 -2.92
CA ILE A 241 1.12 -24.63 -2.03
C ILE A 241 0.68 -24.79 -0.56
N MET A 242 -0.45 -24.22 -0.14
CA MET A 242 -0.99 -24.41 1.22
C MET A 242 -1.82 -25.70 1.38
N ALA A 243 -2.19 -26.37 0.30
CA ALA A 243 -2.93 -27.64 0.33
C ALA A 243 -2.02 -28.89 0.34
N MET A 244 -0.69 -28.72 0.39
CA MET A 244 0.31 -29.79 0.36
C MET A 244 1.16 -29.91 1.65
N GLU A 245 0.67 -29.42 2.79
CA GLU A 245 1.15 -29.81 4.14
C GLU A 245 0.16 -30.73 4.87
#